data_AF-A0A5A5TZR7-F1
#
_entry.id   AF-A0A5A5TZR7-F1
#
_cell.length_a   1.000
_cell.length_b   1.000
_cell.length_c   1.000
_cell.angle_alpha   90.00
_cell.angle_beta   90.00
_cell.angle_gamma   90.00
#
_symmetry.space_group_name_H-M   'P 1'
#
loop_
_entity.id
_entity.type
_entity.pdbx_description
1 polymer ?
#
loop_
_entity_poly.entity_id
_entity_poly.type
_entity_poly.pdbx_seq_one_letter_code
_entity_poly.pdbx_strand_id
1 'polypeptide(L)'
;MARVKICRKTNCHVSMPYEQDNPYCDVHKALYKPKSEFKPKSSYERKRQQRDYNANKRDKDANEFYHNKTWKHLSAGLKQQAMFTCECCGRTSTTKGYLVVDHIIPRKIDKRKQLDKPATAKVNELQN
;
A
#
# COMPACT_ATOMS: atom_id res chain seq x y z
N MET A 1 -8.12 -44.16 14.27
CA MET A 1 -6.81 -44.02 13.60
C MET A 1 -6.27 -42.62 13.91
N ALA A 2 -5.06 -42.51 14.44
CA ALA A 2 -4.45 -41.20 14.70
C ALA A 2 -4.15 -40.49 13.38
N ARG A 3 -4.46 -39.19 13.27
CA ARG A 3 -4.12 -38.39 12.09
C ARG A 3 -2.61 -38.18 12.06
N VAL A 4 -2.01 -38.35 10.89
CA VAL A 4 -0.58 -38.11 10.65
C VAL A 4 -0.42 -37.10 9.51
N LYS A 5 0.71 -36.40 9.48
CA LYS A 5 1.10 -35.50 8.39
C LYS A 5 2.46 -35.90 7.84
N ILE A 6 2.68 -35.64 6.56
CA ILE A 6 3.95 -35.93 5.88
C ILE A 6 4.82 -34.68 5.90
N CYS A 7 6.14 -34.86 6.02
CA CYS A 7 7.11 -33.77 5.91
C CYS A 7 6.90 -32.94 4.64
N ARG A 8 6.92 -31.60 4.75
CA ARG A 8 6.72 -30.68 3.61
C ARG A 8 7.95 -30.55 2.70
N LYS A 9 9.11 -31.09 3.07
CA LYS A 9 10.32 -31.02 2.25
C LYS A 9 10.15 -31.88 0.99
N THR A 10 10.53 -31.34 -0.17
CA THR A 10 10.58 -32.10 -1.43
C THR A 10 11.39 -33.39 -1.26
N ASN A 11 10.83 -34.51 -1.71
CA ASN A 11 11.40 -35.86 -1.59
C ASN A 11 11.59 -36.39 -0.16
N CYS A 12 10.85 -35.86 0.82
CA CYS A 12 10.80 -36.43 2.18
C CYS A 12 9.39 -36.95 2.47
N HIS A 13 9.24 -38.26 2.71
CA HIS A 13 7.95 -38.91 2.95
C HIS A 13 7.77 -39.41 4.39
N VAL A 14 8.56 -38.88 5.33
CA VAL A 14 8.49 -39.26 6.75
C VAL A 14 7.13 -38.86 7.33
N SER A 15 6.44 -39.82 7.96
CA SER A 15 5.19 -39.62 8.70
C SER A 15 5.45 -39.04 10.08
N MET A 16 4.73 -37.99 10.44
CA MET A 16 4.87 -37.27 11.70
C MET A 16 3.51 -37.14 12.41
N PRO A 17 3.50 -36.96 13.74
CA PRO A 17 2.29 -36.62 14.48
C PRO A 17 1.62 -35.37 13.91
N TYR A 18 0.29 -35.38 13.84
CA TYR A 18 -0.47 -34.24 13.33
C TYR A 18 -0.36 -33.00 14.24
N GLU A 19 -0.22 -33.20 15.56
CA GLU A 19 -0.18 -32.15 16.59
C GLU A 19 1.08 -31.27 16.54
N GLN A 20 2.13 -31.71 15.87
CA GLN A 20 3.36 -30.93 15.76
C GLN A 20 3.08 -29.62 15.01
N ASP A 21 3.51 -28.45 15.49
CA ASP A 21 3.34 -27.19 14.74
C ASP A 21 4.24 -27.11 13.52
N ASN A 22 5.49 -27.57 13.67
CA ASN A 22 6.47 -27.60 12.59
C ASN A 22 6.02 -28.57 11.47
N PRO A 23 5.93 -28.13 10.19
CA PRO A 23 5.58 -28.98 9.05
C PRO A 23 6.72 -29.87 8.54
N TYR A 24 7.89 -29.86 9.18
CA TYR A 24 9.08 -30.63 8.80
C TYR A 24 9.45 -31.68 9.84
N CYS A 25 10.13 -32.76 9.42
CA CYS A 25 10.61 -33.82 10.32
C CYS A 25 11.84 -33.38 11.12
N ASP A 26 12.28 -34.18 12.08
CA ASP A 26 13.42 -33.84 12.97
C ASP A 26 14.70 -33.51 12.20
N VAL A 27 14.91 -34.17 11.05
CA VAL A 27 16.02 -33.90 10.12
C VAL A 27 15.87 -32.54 9.44
N HIS A 28 14.64 -32.15 9.11
CA HIS A 28 14.32 -30.93 8.35
C HIS A 28 13.82 -29.77 9.22
N LYS A 29 13.85 -29.89 10.55
CA LYS A 29 13.35 -28.86 11.49
C LYS A 29 14.02 -27.50 11.30
N ALA A 30 15.28 -27.48 10.84
CA ALA A 30 16.02 -26.26 10.54
C ALA A 30 15.39 -25.42 9.41
N LEU A 31 14.56 -26.03 8.54
CA LEU A 31 13.83 -25.33 7.48
C LEU A 31 12.57 -24.62 8.01
N TYR A 32 12.15 -24.92 9.24
CA TYR A 32 11.02 -24.27 9.84
C TYR A 32 11.39 -22.84 10.24
N LYS A 33 10.80 -21.88 9.52
CA LYS A 33 10.78 -20.48 9.93
C LYS A 33 9.41 -20.22 10.55
N PRO A 34 9.29 -20.10 11.88
CA PRO A 34 8.02 -19.73 12.48
C PRO A 34 7.58 -18.41 11.82
N LYS A 35 6.31 -18.34 11.44
CA LYS A 35 5.74 -17.10 10.89
C LYS A 35 5.99 -16.04 11.95
N SER A 36 6.78 -15.02 11.63
CA SER A 36 7.02 -13.93 12.57
C SER A 36 5.66 -13.43 13.00
N GLU A 37 5.38 -13.41 14.31
CA GLU A 37 4.15 -12.82 14.82
C GLU A 37 4.06 -11.42 14.23
N PHE A 38 3.08 -11.20 13.35
CA PHE A 38 2.81 -9.86 12.88
C PHE A 38 2.31 -9.08 14.08
N LYS A 39 3.23 -8.37 14.76
CA LYS A 39 2.90 -7.49 15.85
C LYS A 39 2.54 -6.14 15.24
N PRO A 40 1.25 -5.76 15.22
CA PRO A 40 0.89 -4.43 14.74
C PRO A 40 1.63 -3.42 15.60
N LYS A 41 2.36 -2.50 14.95
CA LYS A 41 3.10 -1.44 15.65
C LYS A 41 2.17 -0.71 16.60
N SER A 42 2.65 -0.43 17.81
CA SER A 42 1.87 0.29 18.80
C SER A 42 1.49 1.68 18.27
N SER A 43 0.42 2.26 18.82
CA SER A 43 0.02 3.64 18.48
C SER A 43 1.17 4.64 18.67
N TYR A 44 1.98 4.42 19.70
CA TYR A 44 3.16 5.23 19.98
C TYR A 44 4.23 5.10 18.89
N GLU A 45 4.57 3.86 18.49
CA GLU A 45 5.59 3.61 17.46
C GLU A 45 5.19 4.20 16.10
N ARG A 46 3.90 4.10 15.75
CA ARG A 46 3.36 4.71 14.53
C ARG A 46 3.49 6.23 14.56
N LYS A 47 3.12 6.87 15.68
CA LYS A 47 3.28 8.33 15.85
C LYS A 47 4.74 8.76 15.78
N ARG A 48 5.65 8.02 16.42
CA ARG A 48 7.09 8.29 16.38
C ARG A 48 7.63 8.24 14.96
N GLN A 49 7.35 7.17 14.23
CA GLN A 49 7.78 7.03 12.82
C GLN A 49 7.20 8.12 11.93
N GLN A 50 5.94 8.51 12.15
CA GLN A 50 5.32 9.62 11.41
C GLN A 50 6.02 10.96 11.68
N ARG A 51 6.39 11.24 12.94
CA ARG A 51 7.17 12.43 13.31
C ARG A 51 8.55 12.42 12.64
N ASP A 52 9.25 11.30 12.74
CA ASP A 52 10.59 11.12 12.15
C ASP A 52 10.55 11.32 10.62
N TYR A 53 9.53 10.76 9.96
CA TYR A 53 9.30 10.93 8.53
C TYR A 53 9.01 12.40 8.16
N ASN A 54 8.09 13.04 8.88
CA ASN A 54 7.73 14.43 8.65
C ASN A 54 8.92 15.39 8.86
N ALA A 55 9.82 15.07 9.79
CA ALA A 55 11.00 15.87 10.07
C ALA A 55 12.13 15.67 9.04
N ASN A 56 12.42 14.42 8.67
CA ASN A 56 13.67 14.07 8.00
C ASN A 56 13.52 13.63 6.54
N LYS A 57 12.32 13.23 6.12
CA LYS A 57 12.09 12.57 4.81
C LYS A 57 11.02 13.24 3.95
N ARG A 58 10.10 14.00 4.56
CA ARG A 58 9.01 14.67 3.85
C ARG A 58 9.54 15.84 3.01
N ASP A 59 9.28 15.79 1.71
CA ASP A 59 9.48 16.93 0.80
C ASP A 59 8.50 18.05 1.17
N LYS A 60 9.06 19.16 1.68
CA LYS A 60 8.28 20.31 2.16
C LYS A 60 7.58 21.04 1.01
N ASP A 61 8.26 21.26 -0.11
CA ASP A 61 7.71 21.94 -1.29
C ASP A 61 6.55 21.16 -1.88
N ALA A 62 6.69 19.84 -1.99
CA ALA A 62 5.62 18.97 -2.49
C ALA A 62 4.43 18.97 -1.52
N ASN A 63 4.70 18.91 -0.22
CA ASN A 63 3.65 18.95 0.78
C ASN A 63 2.86 20.26 0.74
N GLU A 64 3.55 21.40 0.69
CA GLU A 64 2.93 22.72 0.60
C GLU A 64 2.09 22.84 -0.67
N PHE A 65 2.61 22.37 -1.80
CA PHE A 65 1.89 22.37 -3.07
C PHE A 65 0.53 21.68 -2.98
N TYR A 66 0.48 20.45 -2.45
CA TYR A 66 -0.80 19.72 -2.34
C TYR A 66 -1.78 20.32 -1.32
N HIS A 67 -1.29 21.13 -0.37
CA HIS A 67 -2.13 21.81 0.62
C HIS A 67 -2.58 23.21 0.19
N ASN A 68 -1.97 23.78 -0.86
CA ASN A 68 -2.28 25.12 -1.33
C ASN A 68 -3.70 25.20 -1.94
N LYS A 69 -4.24 26.43 -2.01
CA LYS A 69 -5.59 26.67 -2.52
C LYS A 69 -5.70 26.40 -4.02
N THR A 70 -4.65 26.68 -4.79
CA THR A 70 -4.63 26.59 -6.25
C THR A 70 -4.83 25.14 -6.72
N TRP A 71 -4.08 24.19 -6.15
CA TRP A 71 -4.20 22.76 -6.43
C TRP A 71 -5.57 22.21 -5.99
N LYS A 72 -6.07 22.64 -4.83
CA LYS A 72 -7.40 22.21 -4.34
C LYS A 72 -8.51 22.61 -5.31
N HIS A 73 -8.49 23.84 -5.83
CA HIS A 73 -9.47 24.30 -6.82
C HIS A 73 -9.30 23.59 -8.16
N LEU A 74 -8.07 23.46 -8.67
CA LEU A 74 -7.79 22.74 -9.90
C LEU A 74 -8.26 21.28 -9.83
N SER A 75 -7.90 20.57 -8.75
CA SER A 75 -8.29 19.17 -8.53
C SER A 75 -9.81 19.02 -8.42
N ALA A 76 -10.50 19.94 -7.73
CA ALA A 76 -11.95 19.92 -7.65
C ALA A 76 -12.60 20.14 -9.03
N GLY A 77 -12.11 21.12 -9.80
CA GLY A 77 -12.60 21.41 -11.15
C GLY A 77 -12.40 20.24 -12.10
N LEU A 78 -11.24 19.58 -12.08
CA LEU A 78 -10.97 18.40 -12.90
C LEU A 78 -11.89 17.22 -12.54
N LYS A 79 -12.15 16.97 -11.26
CA LYS A 79 -13.10 15.94 -10.85
C LYS A 79 -14.52 16.24 -11.33
N GLN A 80 -14.93 17.50 -11.30
CA GLN A 80 -16.24 17.92 -11.82
C GLN A 80 -16.31 17.75 -13.34
N GLN A 81 -15.27 18.15 -14.07
CA GLN A 81 -15.18 17.99 -15.52
C GLN A 81 -15.22 16.51 -15.94
N ALA A 82 -14.55 15.64 -15.19
CA ALA A 82 -14.58 14.19 -15.39
C ALA A 82 -15.86 13.52 -14.85
N MET A 83 -16.86 14.27 -14.40
CA MET A 83 -18.10 13.74 -13.80
C MET A 83 -17.82 12.72 -12.69
N PHE A 84 -16.80 12.97 -11.88
CA PHE A 84 -16.29 12.09 -10.82
C PHE A 84 -15.92 10.68 -11.31
N THR A 85 -15.56 10.55 -12.58
CA THR A 85 -15.21 9.28 -13.23
C THR A 85 -13.71 9.19 -13.44
N CYS A 86 -13.14 8.04 -13.09
CA CYS A 86 -11.73 7.76 -13.32
C CYS A 86 -11.47 7.56 -14.81
N GLU A 87 -10.50 8.28 -15.34
CA GLU A 87 -10.13 8.20 -16.76
C GLU A 87 -9.38 6.91 -17.10
N CYS A 88 -8.71 6.29 -16.11
CA CYS A 88 -7.98 5.04 -16.34
C CYS A 88 -8.86 3.80 -16.33
N CYS A 89 -9.93 3.77 -15.51
CA CYS A 89 -10.74 2.56 -15.31
C CYS A 89 -12.24 2.76 -15.51
N GLY A 90 -12.71 3.96 -15.82
CA GLY A 90 -14.12 4.27 -16.09
C GLY A 90 -15.04 4.23 -14.87
N ARG A 91 -14.53 4.00 -13.66
CA ARG A 91 -15.35 3.94 -12.43
C ARG A 91 -15.67 5.33 -11.91
N THR A 92 -16.95 5.58 -11.65
CA THR A 92 -17.42 6.80 -10.98
C THR A 92 -17.40 6.63 -9.47
N SER A 93 -16.88 7.61 -8.75
CA SER A 93 -16.90 7.64 -7.29
C SER A 93 -17.10 9.04 -6.75
N THR A 94 -18.24 9.25 -6.10
CA THR A 94 -18.56 10.49 -5.37
C THR A 94 -18.05 10.49 -3.93
N THR A 95 -17.64 9.32 -3.41
CA THR A 95 -17.09 9.19 -2.05
C THR A 95 -15.76 9.94 -1.92
N LYS A 96 -15.67 10.79 -0.89
CA LYS A 96 -14.47 11.58 -0.60
C LYS A 96 -13.25 10.66 -0.40
N GLY A 97 -12.16 10.96 -1.11
CA GLY A 97 -10.88 10.26 -0.98
C GLY A 97 -10.69 9.07 -1.91
N TYR A 98 -11.74 8.60 -2.59
CA TYR A 98 -11.65 7.48 -3.54
C TYR A 98 -11.17 7.92 -4.92
N LEU A 99 -11.58 9.11 -5.36
CA LEU A 99 -11.12 9.70 -6.60
C LEU A 99 -10.01 10.72 -6.31
N VAL A 100 -8.83 10.46 -6.84
CA VAL A 100 -7.63 11.30 -6.75
C VAL A 100 -7.32 11.91 -8.11
N VAL A 101 -6.74 13.10 -8.12
CA VAL A 101 -6.21 13.70 -9.35
C VAL A 101 -4.70 13.55 -9.28
N ASP A 102 -4.13 13.01 -10.34
CA ASP A 102 -2.70 12.73 -10.44
C ASP A 102 -2.10 13.50 -11.62
N HIS A 103 -0.83 13.87 -11.51
CA HIS A 103 -0.12 14.52 -12.61
C HIS A 103 0.24 13.49 -13.69
N ILE A 104 -0.02 13.79 -14.97
CA ILE A 104 0.49 12.94 -16.08
C ILE A 104 2.02 12.95 -16.09
N ILE A 105 2.63 14.13 -16.00
CA ILE A 105 4.07 14.28 -15.82
C ILE A 105 4.32 14.51 -14.33
N PRO A 106 4.96 13.57 -13.60
CA PRO A 106 5.20 13.72 -12.18
C PRO A 106 5.91 15.03 -11.86
N ARG A 107 5.44 15.75 -10.83
CA ARG A 107 6.01 17.04 -10.40
C ARG A 107 7.53 17.01 -10.14
N LYS A 108 8.06 15.86 -9.71
CA LYS A 108 9.50 15.64 -9.50
C LYS A 108 10.33 15.73 -10.80
N ILE A 109 9.70 15.58 -11.96
CA ILE A 109 10.34 15.63 -13.28
C ILE A 109 10.25 17.04 -13.87
N ASP A 110 9.06 17.64 -13.92
CA ASP A 110 8.87 19.01 -14.42
C ASP A 110 7.90 19.80 -13.53
N LYS A 111 8.45 20.67 -12.68
CA LYS A 111 7.68 21.52 -11.76
C LYS A 111 6.86 22.58 -12.51
N ARG A 112 7.23 22.97 -13.73
CA ARG A 112 6.54 24.04 -14.48
C ARG A 112 5.13 23.60 -14.89
N LYS A 113 4.95 22.30 -15.12
CA LYS A 113 3.68 21.69 -15.54
C LYS A 113 2.75 21.31 -14.39
N GLN A 114 3.09 21.66 -13.15
CA GLN A 114 2.35 21.22 -11.97
C GLN A 114 0.91 21.76 -11.89
N LEU A 115 0.59 22.83 -12.65
CA LEU A 115 -0.74 23.42 -12.78
C LEU A 115 -1.29 23.32 -14.21
N ASP A 116 -0.58 22.68 -15.13
CA ASP A 116 -1.06 22.50 -16.49
C ASP A 116 -2.25 21.53 -16.49
N LYS A 117 -3.08 21.63 -17.53
CA LYS A 117 -4.30 20.82 -17.67
C LYS A 117 -4.16 19.33 -18.06
N PRO A 118 -3.00 18.64 -18.12
CA PRO A 118 -3.00 17.19 -18.28
C PRO A 118 -2.88 16.50 -16.91
N ALA A 119 -3.88 16.63 -16.03
CA ALA A 119 -3.95 15.87 -14.79
C ALA A 119 -5.16 14.95 -14.83
N THR A 120 -4.91 13.63 -14.93
CA THR A 120 -5.95 12.61 -15.07
C THR A 120 -6.54 12.27 -13.69
N ALA A 121 -7.86 12.18 -13.58
CA ALA A 121 -8.50 11.66 -12.38
C ALA A 121 -8.38 10.12 -12.34
N LYS A 122 -7.81 9.57 -11.26
CA LYS A 122 -7.63 8.13 -11.03
C LYS A 122 -8.40 7.68 -9.78
N VAL A 123 -8.95 6.46 -9.79
CA VAL A 123 -9.43 5.83 -8.55
C VAL A 123 -8.25 5.29 -7.75
N ASN A 124 -8.32 5.42 -6.43
CA ASN A 124 -7.38 4.79 -5.52
C ASN A 124 -7.71 3.29 -5.43
N GLU A 125 -6.87 2.42 -6.00
CA GLU A 125 -6.94 0.99 -5.71
C GLU A 125 -6.36 0.78 -4.32
N LEU A 126 -7.25 0.72 -3.32
CA LEU A 126 -6.91 0.22 -2.00
C LEU A 126 -6.47 -1.23 -2.17
N GLN A 127 -5.16 -1.46 -2.10
CA GLN A 127 -4.57 -2.77 -1.93
C GLN A 127 -5.14 -3.37 -0.63
N ASN A 128 -6.00 -4.37 -0.78
CA ASN A 128 -6.35 -5.32 0.29
C ASN A 128 -5.11 -6.08 0.76
#